data_AF-A0A7X7PY99-F1
#
_entry.id   AF-A0A7X7PY99-F1
#
_cell.length_a   1.000
_cell.length_b   1.000
_cell.length_c   1.000
_cell.angle_alpha   90.00
_cell.angle_beta   90.00
_cell.angle_gamma   90.00
#
_symmetry.space_group_name_H-M   'P 1'
#
loop_
_entity.id
_entity.type
_entity.pdbx_description
1 polymer ?
#
loop_
_entity_poly.entity_id
_entity_poly.type
_entity_poly.pdbx_seq_one_letter_code
_entity_poly.pdbx_strand_id
1 'polypeptide(L)'
;MLNGRIAARLVEVTIVCFLFAACGGGGGGGSSPPSNPPSQNPPPPPPPPPPPPQLPDPATAPALKDVFDGFFRTGAAIEPEQLDVESDRGLLLKHYANLTPENAMKADTIAPLDPAEGNLYQFDRADRIVDFAMANGMKVHGHALVWHQTTPEWFLPPQEGMDDITYRATIEQRLRAYITAVVTHFKGRVEAWDVVNEVASDGAEVYRDS
;
A
#
# COMPACT_ATOMS: atom_id res chain seq x y z
N MET A 1 24.40 -14.36 -29.80
CA MET A 1 25.18 -13.20 -29.35
C MET A 1 24.47 -12.52 -28.19
N LEU A 2 24.36 -13.23 -27.06
CA LEU A 2 23.55 -12.82 -25.91
C LEU A 2 24.32 -13.23 -24.65
N ASN A 3 25.40 -12.54 -24.30
CA ASN A 3 26.18 -12.77 -23.07
C ASN A 3 27.24 -11.67 -22.79
N GLY A 4 26.94 -10.40 -23.09
CA GLY A 4 27.95 -9.33 -23.00
C GLY A 4 27.51 -8.00 -22.41
N ARG A 5 26.27 -7.86 -21.90
CA ARG A 5 25.73 -6.56 -21.46
C ARG A 5 25.26 -6.48 -20.01
N ILE A 6 25.45 -7.54 -19.23
CA ILE A 6 25.00 -7.59 -17.82
C ILE A 6 26.06 -7.03 -16.84
N ALA A 7 27.29 -6.76 -17.27
CA ALA A 7 28.39 -6.45 -16.35
C ALA A 7 28.73 -4.95 -16.14
N ALA A 8 27.98 -3.98 -16.70
CA ALA A 8 28.49 -2.60 -16.79
C ALA A 8 27.67 -1.46 -16.16
N ARG A 9 26.59 -1.72 -15.40
CA ARG A 9 25.86 -0.64 -14.69
C ARG A 9 25.31 -1.06 -13.32
N LEU A 10 26.10 -1.77 -12.54
CA LEU A 10 25.82 -2.05 -11.13
C LEU A 10 26.90 -1.39 -10.26
N VAL A 11 26.88 -0.05 -10.20
CA VAL A 11 27.66 0.70 -9.22
C VAL A 11 26.72 1.76 -8.63
N GLU A 12 26.57 1.69 -7.30
CA GLU A 12 25.92 2.64 -6.40
C GLU A 12 24.38 2.70 -6.37
N VAL A 13 23.80 1.73 -5.67
CA VAL A 13 22.65 2.01 -4.79
C VAL A 13 23.00 1.49 -3.40
N THR A 14 23.59 2.36 -2.58
CA THR A 14 23.84 2.09 -1.16
C THR A 14 22.54 2.29 -0.40
N ILE A 15 21.88 1.20 -0.01
CA ILE A 15 20.76 1.23 0.93
C ILE A 15 21.36 1.28 2.35
N VAL A 16 21.25 2.45 2.99
CA VAL A 16 21.57 2.62 4.42
C VAL A 16 20.28 2.48 5.22
N CYS A 17 20.06 1.31 5.80
CA CYS A 17 19.02 1.11 6.83
C CYS A 17 19.60 1.47 8.21
N PHE A 18 19.17 2.59 8.79
CA PHE A 18 19.38 2.87 10.22
C PHE A 18 18.26 2.24 11.04
N LEU A 19 18.60 1.17 11.76
CA LEU A 19 17.81 0.66 12.89
C LEU A 19 18.28 1.38 14.16
N PHE A 20 17.41 2.21 14.75
CA PHE A 20 17.57 2.65 16.13
C PHE A 20 16.72 1.76 17.04
N ALA A 21 17.38 1.00 17.90
CA ALA A 21 16.80 0.43 19.10
C ALA A 21 17.73 0.75 20.27
N ALA A 22 17.24 1.55 21.22
CA ALA A 22 17.91 1.84 22.48
C ALA A 22 16.92 1.67 23.65
N CYS A 23 17.23 0.72 24.52
CA CYS A 23 16.85 0.54 25.93
C CYS A 23 17.83 -0.55 26.43
N GLY A 24 18.48 -0.56 27.59
CA GLY A 24 18.43 0.20 28.84
C GLY A 24 19.00 -0.74 29.92
N GLY A 25 19.69 -0.20 30.93
CA GLY A 25 20.20 -0.93 32.13
C GLY A 25 21.73 -1.06 32.15
N GLY A 26 22.47 -0.85 33.24
CA GLY A 26 22.15 -0.72 34.66
C GLY A 26 23.22 -1.51 35.44
N GLY A 27 24.02 -0.87 36.31
CA GLY A 27 25.00 -1.55 37.15
C GLY A 27 25.89 -0.60 37.94
N GLY A 28 25.79 -0.65 39.27
CA GLY A 28 26.51 0.23 40.21
C GLY A 28 27.75 -0.39 40.85
N GLY A 29 28.51 0.44 41.56
CA GLY A 29 29.55 -0.01 42.50
C GLY A 29 30.55 1.07 42.92
N GLY A 30 30.61 1.35 44.22
CA GLY A 30 31.86 1.49 44.98
C GLY A 30 32.64 2.82 44.93
N SER A 31 32.66 3.49 46.07
CA SER A 31 33.29 4.78 46.41
C SER A 31 34.80 4.74 46.70
N SER A 32 35.55 5.70 46.16
CA SER A 32 36.69 6.41 46.76
C SER A 32 37.01 7.66 45.93
N PRO A 33 37.26 8.85 46.50
CA PRO A 33 37.40 10.08 45.73
C PRO A 33 38.83 10.23 45.15
N PRO A 34 39.02 10.27 43.81
CA PRO A 34 40.26 10.77 43.26
C PRO A 34 40.24 12.30 43.27
N SER A 35 41.37 12.90 43.64
CA SER A 35 41.63 14.33 43.55
C SER A 35 41.24 14.89 42.17
N ASN A 36 40.40 15.93 42.14
CA ASN A 36 39.98 16.58 40.89
C ASN A 36 41.21 17.14 40.15
N PRO A 37 41.52 16.66 38.93
CA PRO A 37 42.43 17.39 38.04
C PRO A 37 41.78 18.72 37.62
N PRO A 38 42.57 19.72 37.19
CA PRO A 38 42.04 21.01 36.78
C PRO A 38 40.95 20.85 35.73
N SER A 39 39.84 21.57 35.92
CA SER A 39 38.67 21.60 35.04
C SER A 39 39.09 21.81 33.59
N GLN A 40 39.20 20.73 32.82
CA GLN A 40 39.28 20.82 31.37
C GLN A 40 37.87 21.18 30.91
N ASN A 41 37.74 22.30 30.20
CA ASN A 41 36.49 22.64 29.54
C ASN A 41 36.03 21.43 28.73
N PRO A 42 34.74 21.05 28.81
CA PRO A 42 34.25 19.92 28.03
C PRO A 42 34.57 20.17 26.54
N PRO A 43 34.95 19.12 25.79
CA PRO A 43 35.16 19.26 24.36
C PRO A 43 33.90 19.85 23.72
N PRO A 44 34.05 20.71 22.70
CA PRO A 44 32.90 21.26 22.01
C PRO A 44 32.02 20.12 21.48
N PRO A 45 30.69 20.30 21.48
CA PRO A 45 29.80 19.29 20.93
C PRO A 45 30.17 18.98 19.47
N PRO A 46 29.99 17.72 19.03
CA PRO A 46 30.22 17.38 17.63
C PRO A 46 29.35 18.27 16.73
N PRO A 47 29.82 18.61 15.52
CA PRO A 47 29.02 19.35 14.58
C PRO A 47 27.72 18.60 14.28
N PRO A 48 26.61 19.31 14.02
CA PRO A 48 25.36 18.67 13.64
C PRO A 48 25.56 17.81 12.39
N PRO A 49 24.82 16.69 12.26
CA PRO A 49 24.88 15.88 11.05
C PRO A 49 24.52 16.73 9.83
N PRO A 50 25.09 16.43 8.64
CA PRO A 50 24.72 17.12 7.42
C PRO A 50 23.21 16.99 7.18
N PRO A 51 22.57 18.02 6.59
CA PRO A 51 21.17 17.93 6.23
C PRO A 51 20.95 16.72 5.30
N PRO A 52 19.78 16.07 5.37
CA PRO A 52 19.47 14.98 4.47
C PRO A 52 19.63 15.43 3.01
N PRO A 53 20.04 14.53 2.10
CA PRO A 53 20.08 14.83 0.69
C PRO A 53 18.73 15.37 0.22
N GLN A 54 18.73 16.51 -0.45
CA GLN A 54 17.51 17.07 -0.99
C GLN A 54 17.09 16.24 -2.21
N LEU A 55 15.91 15.64 -2.15
CA LEU A 55 15.37 14.88 -3.27
C LEU A 55 15.04 15.83 -4.43
N PRO A 56 15.17 15.37 -5.70
CA PRO A 56 14.82 16.18 -6.85
C PRO A 56 13.32 16.51 -6.86
N ASP A 57 12.96 17.69 -7.36
CA ASP A 57 11.57 18.09 -7.56
C ASP A 57 10.89 17.10 -8.54
N PRO A 58 9.81 16.40 -8.15
CA PRO A 58 9.08 15.49 -9.03
C PRO A 58 8.67 16.14 -10.36
N ALA A 59 8.34 17.43 -10.36
CA ALA A 59 7.94 18.14 -11.58
C ALA A 59 9.08 18.23 -12.62
N THR A 60 10.34 18.20 -12.19
CA THR A 60 11.53 18.30 -13.07
C THR A 60 12.34 17.01 -13.19
N ALA A 61 12.18 16.07 -12.26
CA ALA A 61 12.85 14.78 -12.29
C ALA A 61 12.49 13.97 -13.56
N PRO A 62 13.37 13.06 -14.04
CA PRO A 62 12.99 12.09 -15.06
C PRO A 62 11.73 11.32 -14.67
N ALA A 63 10.88 11.00 -15.65
CA ALA A 63 9.70 10.19 -15.41
C ALA A 63 10.09 8.80 -14.89
N LEU A 64 9.46 8.35 -13.80
CA LEU A 64 9.82 7.08 -13.16
C LEU A 64 9.57 5.90 -14.11
N LYS A 65 8.44 5.90 -14.81
CA LYS A 65 8.11 4.88 -15.82
C LYS A 65 9.14 4.78 -16.95
N ASP A 66 9.81 5.89 -17.30
CA ASP A 66 10.84 5.89 -18.34
C ASP A 66 12.18 5.37 -17.80
N VAL A 67 12.52 5.73 -16.55
CA VAL A 67 13.75 5.26 -15.89
C VAL A 67 13.72 3.75 -15.67
N PHE A 68 12.55 3.20 -15.32
CA PHE A 68 12.36 1.77 -15.07
C PHE A 68 11.83 1.00 -16.28
N ASP A 69 11.78 1.64 -17.46
CA ASP A 69 11.36 0.96 -18.68
C ASP A 69 12.25 -0.25 -18.98
N GLY A 70 11.62 -1.34 -19.43
CA GLY A 70 12.27 -2.64 -19.62
C GLY A 70 12.52 -3.47 -18.35
N PHE A 71 12.24 -2.94 -17.15
CA PHE A 71 12.35 -3.68 -15.89
C PHE A 71 10.97 -4.03 -15.32
N PHE A 72 10.17 -3.03 -14.96
CA PHE A 72 8.82 -3.19 -14.41
C PHE A 72 8.04 -1.87 -14.50
N ARG A 73 6.71 -1.94 -14.40
CA ARG A 73 5.86 -0.75 -14.40
C ARG A 73 5.92 -0.07 -13.03
N THR A 74 6.05 1.24 -13.04
CA THR A 74 5.85 2.07 -11.86
C THR A 74 4.37 2.41 -11.72
N GLY A 75 3.86 2.40 -10.50
CA GLY A 75 2.47 2.75 -10.23
C GLY A 75 2.29 3.58 -8.97
N ALA A 76 1.07 4.10 -8.82
CA ALA A 76 0.64 4.87 -7.66
C ALA A 76 -0.74 4.40 -7.19
N ALA A 77 -0.92 4.35 -5.87
CA ALA A 77 -2.24 4.26 -5.26
C ALA A 77 -2.88 5.66 -5.24
N ILE A 78 -4.14 5.77 -5.64
CA ILE A 78 -4.84 7.06 -5.74
C ILE A 78 -6.30 7.00 -5.29
N GLU A 79 -6.80 8.18 -4.90
CA GLU A 79 -8.22 8.52 -4.82
C GLU A 79 -8.66 9.31 -6.07
N PRO A 80 -9.94 9.25 -6.47
CA PRO A 80 -10.42 9.96 -7.66
C PRO A 80 -10.30 11.48 -7.54
N GLU A 81 -10.30 12.04 -6.33
CA GLU A 81 -10.11 13.48 -6.07
C GLU A 81 -8.77 14.00 -6.60
N GLN A 82 -7.72 13.16 -6.64
CA GLN A 82 -6.40 13.55 -7.17
C GLN A 82 -6.43 13.77 -8.69
N LEU A 83 -7.46 13.27 -9.40
CA LEU A 83 -7.65 13.52 -10.84
C LEU A 83 -8.16 14.94 -11.12
N ASP A 84 -8.78 15.58 -10.12
CA ASP A 84 -9.33 16.92 -10.21
C ASP A 84 -8.29 18.00 -9.91
N VAL A 85 -7.15 17.61 -9.31
CA VAL A 85 -6.02 18.49 -9.01
C VAL A 85 -5.00 18.43 -10.15
N GLU A 86 -4.79 19.55 -10.86
CA GLU A 86 -3.92 19.59 -12.04
C GLU A 86 -2.47 19.14 -11.75
N SER A 87 -1.90 19.54 -10.62
CA SER A 87 -0.55 19.14 -10.24
C SER A 87 -0.44 17.64 -10.03
N ASP A 88 -1.43 17.04 -9.35
CA ASP A 88 -1.43 15.62 -9.03
C ASP A 88 -1.64 14.81 -10.30
N ARG A 89 -2.65 15.17 -11.10
CA ARG A 89 -2.88 14.57 -12.42
C ARG A 89 -1.64 14.67 -13.32
N GLY A 90 -0.97 15.82 -13.34
CA GLY A 90 0.27 16.03 -14.10
C GLY A 90 1.38 15.08 -13.66
N LEU A 91 1.57 14.91 -12.35
CA LEU A 91 2.54 13.95 -11.81
C LEU A 91 2.16 12.50 -12.13
N LEU A 92 0.88 12.15 -12.04
CA LEU A 92 0.39 10.82 -12.37
C LEU A 92 0.69 10.45 -13.83
N LEU A 93 0.33 11.34 -14.76
CA LEU A 93 0.60 11.19 -16.19
C LEU A 93 2.10 11.08 -16.49
N LYS A 94 2.91 11.87 -15.79
CA LYS A 94 4.36 11.88 -15.99
C LYS A 94 5.03 10.61 -15.48
N HIS A 95 4.76 10.19 -14.25
CA HIS A 95 5.60 9.21 -13.57
C HIS A 95 5.13 7.76 -13.64
N TYR A 96 3.84 7.50 -13.88
CA TYR A 96 3.28 6.17 -13.67
C TYR A 96 2.67 5.55 -14.93
N ALA A 97 2.70 4.22 -14.97
CA ALA A 97 2.11 3.39 -16.02
C ALA A 97 1.02 2.45 -15.46
N ASN A 98 0.84 2.40 -14.14
CA ASN A 98 -0.17 1.60 -13.45
C ASN A 98 -0.80 2.42 -12.32
N LEU A 99 -2.11 2.28 -12.11
CA LEU A 99 -2.81 2.89 -10.99
C LEU A 99 -3.49 1.83 -10.13
N THR A 100 -3.53 2.07 -8.83
CA THR A 100 -4.28 1.26 -7.86
C THR A 100 -5.32 2.17 -7.20
N PRO A 101 -6.62 1.90 -7.30
CA PRO A 101 -7.61 2.63 -6.51
C PRO A 101 -7.39 2.36 -5.03
N GLU A 102 -7.02 3.37 -4.25
CA GLU A 102 -6.55 3.21 -2.86
C GLU A 102 -7.67 2.67 -1.96
N ASN A 103 -8.86 3.31 -1.98
CA ASN A 103 -10.04 2.82 -1.28
C ASN A 103 -11.23 2.54 -2.20
N ALA A 104 -11.27 3.14 -3.40
CA ALA A 104 -12.46 3.08 -4.26
C ALA A 104 -12.87 1.67 -4.73
N MET A 105 -11.99 0.66 -4.62
CA MET A 105 -12.28 -0.75 -4.94
C MET A 105 -12.38 -1.66 -3.70
N LYS A 106 -12.33 -1.12 -2.48
CA LYS A 106 -12.54 -1.90 -1.25
C LYS A 106 -14.00 -2.31 -1.10
N ALA A 107 -14.25 -3.42 -0.43
CA ALA A 107 -15.58 -4.04 -0.38
C ALA A 107 -16.64 -3.16 0.29
N ASP A 108 -16.33 -2.48 1.39
CA ASP A 108 -17.20 -1.47 2.01
C ASP A 108 -17.54 -0.29 1.11
N THR A 109 -16.66 0.06 0.17
CA THR A 109 -16.86 1.15 -0.78
C THR A 109 -17.68 0.71 -1.98
N ILE A 110 -17.39 -0.48 -2.52
CA ILE A 110 -18.12 -1.04 -3.66
C ILE A 110 -19.49 -1.58 -3.24
N ALA A 111 -19.61 -2.19 -2.07
CA ALA A 111 -20.78 -2.92 -1.60
C ALA A 111 -21.24 -2.46 -0.21
N PRO A 112 -21.50 -1.15 0.02
CA PRO A 112 -21.80 -0.62 1.35
C PRO A 112 -23.13 -1.08 1.94
N LEU A 113 -24.10 -1.49 1.10
CA LEU A 113 -25.48 -1.74 1.50
C LEU A 113 -25.90 -3.17 1.20
N ASP A 114 -26.77 -3.73 2.07
CA ASP A 114 -27.40 -5.02 1.83
C ASP A 114 -28.27 -4.94 0.54
N PRO A 115 -28.29 -5.98 -0.31
CA PRO A 115 -29.16 -6.03 -1.48
C PRO A 115 -30.64 -5.71 -1.21
N ALA A 116 -31.14 -5.97 0.00
CA ALA A 116 -32.49 -5.64 0.43
C ALA A 116 -32.75 -4.12 0.57
N GLU A 117 -31.71 -3.32 0.69
CA GLU A 117 -31.79 -1.88 0.98
C GLU A 117 -31.68 -0.99 -0.27
N GLY A 118 -31.33 -1.54 -1.45
CA GLY A 118 -31.29 -0.78 -2.71
C GLY A 118 -30.16 -1.17 -3.66
N ASN A 119 -29.53 -0.16 -4.27
CA ASN A 119 -28.50 -0.39 -5.29
C ASN A 119 -27.25 -1.01 -4.65
N LEU A 120 -27.08 -2.31 -4.88
CA LEU A 120 -26.13 -3.18 -4.19
C LEU A 120 -24.67 -2.74 -4.37
N TYR A 121 -24.32 -2.20 -5.55
CA TYR A 121 -22.94 -1.87 -5.87
C TYR A 121 -22.76 -0.40 -6.30
N GLN A 122 -21.73 0.25 -5.77
CA GLN A 122 -21.33 1.62 -6.07
C GLN A 122 -19.98 1.62 -6.80
N PHE A 123 -20.01 1.69 -8.13
CA PHE A 123 -18.80 1.64 -8.95
C PHE A 123 -18.23 3.01 -9.33
N ASP A 124 -18.99 4.09 -9.16
CA ASP A 124 -18.68 5.41 -9.74
C ASP A 124 -17.27 5.92 -9.41
N ARG A 125 -16.85 5.78 -8.14
CA ARG A 125 -15.50 6.22 -7.69
C ARG A 125 -14.39 5.42 -8.38
N ALA A 126 -14.55 4.10 -8.44
CA ALA A 126 -13.58 3.21 -9.09
C ALA A 126 -13.58 3.40 -10.61
N ASP A 127 -14.75 3.56 -11.23
CA ASP A 127 -14.89 3.81 -12.66
C ASP A 127 -14.16 5.10 -13.08
N ARG A 128 -14.23 6.18 -12.29
CA ARG A 128 -13.45 7.41 -12.57
C ARG A 128 -11.95 7.14 -12.71
N ILE A 129 -11.37 6.33 -11.82
CA ILE A 129 -9.94 6.00 -11.85
C ILE A 129 -9.63 5.06 -13.03
N VAL A 130 -10.46 4.04 -13.23
CA VAL A 130 -10.28 3.07 -14.32
C VAL A 130 -10.39 3.75 -15.68
N ASP A 131 -11.37 4.62 -15.88
CA ASP A 131 -11.55 5.36 -17.13
C ASP A 131 -10.39 6.31 -17.40
N PHE A 132 -9.90 7.01 -16.36
CA PHE A 132 -8.70 7.83 -16.49
C PHE A 132 -7.48 6.99 -16.89
N ALA A 133 -7.26 5.83 -16.26
CA ALA A 133 -6.16 4.94 -16.60
C ALA A 133 -6.26 4.47 -18.05
N MET A 134 -7.43 4.00 -18.47
CA MET A 134 -7.68 3.50 -19.82
C MET A 134 -7.49 4.59 -20.88
N ALA A 135 -7.99 5.81 -20.64
CA ALA A 135 -7.85 6.93 -21.56
C ALA A 135 -6.38 7.35 -21.76
N ASN A 136 -5.50 7.06 -20.80
CA ASN A 136 -4.08 7.42 -20.84
C ASN A 136 -3.15 6.23 -21.08
N GLY A 137 -3.70 5.07 -21.48
CA GLY A 137 -2.91 3.87 -21.76
C GLY A 137 -2.22 3.26 -20.54
N MET A 138 -2.69 3.60 -19.34
CA MET A 138 -2.22 3.04 -18.08
C MET A 138 -2.95 1.73 -17.76
N LYS A 139 -2.32 0.91 -16.92
CA LYS A 139 -2.94 -0.30 -16.35
C LYS A 139 -3.58 0.01 -15.00
N VAL A 140 -4.46 -0.91 -14.56
CA VAL A 140 -5.08 -0.85 -13.25
C VAL A 140 -4.83 -2.15 -12.51
N HIS A 141 -4.42 -2.03 -11.25
CA HIS A 141 -4.37 -3.10 -10.26
C HIS A 141 -5.52 -2.90 -9.28
N GLY A 142 -6.46 -3.84 -9.22
CA GLY A 142 -7.60 -3.77 -8.32
C GLY A 142 -7.23 -4.18 -6.89
N HIS A 143 -7.58 -3.36 -5.91
CA HIS A 143 -7.22 -3.53 -4.50
C HIS A 143 -8.41 -3.17 -3.60
N ALA A 144 -8.99 -4.09 -2.84
CA ALA A 144 -8.86 -5.56 -2.87
C ALA A 144 -10.25 -6.18 -2.73
N LEU A 145 -10.45 -7.41 -3.22
CA LEU A 145 -11.78 -8.03 -3.21
C LEU A 145 -12.19 -8.51 -1.83
N VAL A 146 -11.30 -9.18 -1.09
CA VAL A 146 -11.59 -9.70 0.25
C VAL A 146 -10.53 -9.21 1.22
N TRP A 147 -10.94 -8.47 2.25
CA TRP A 147 -10.05 -7.98 3.30
C TRP A 147 -10.81 -7.74 4.60
N HIS A 148 -10.22 -8.16 5.72
CA HIS A 148 -10.83 -8.08 7.05
C HIS A 148 -11.18 -6.64 7.48
N GLN A 149 -10.40 -5.63 7.06
CA GLN A 149 -10.61 -4.24 7.51
C GLN A 149 -11.81 -3.54 6.90
N THR A 150 -12.27 -3.99 5.73
CA THR A 150 -13.31 -3.31 4.95
C THR A 150 -14.40 -4.28 4.49
N THR A 151 -14.65 -5.32 5.28
CA THR A 151 -15.74 -6.27 5.03
C THR A 151 -17.08 -5.61 5.38
N PRO A 152 -18.02 -5.46 4.43
CA PRO A 152 -19.36 -4.96 4.74
C PRO A 152 -20.07 -5.86 5.75
N GLU A 153 -20.77 -5.27 6.72
CA GLU A 153 -21.49 -6.05 7.76
C GLU A 153 -22.42 -7.09 7.16
N TRP A 154 -23.13 -6.74 6.07
CA TRP A 154 -24.07 -7.65 5.42
C TRP A 154 -23.40 -8.88 4.78
N PHE A 155 -22.08 -8.92 4.61
CA PHE A 155 -21.41 -10.16 4.19
C PHE A 155 -21.57 -11.25 5.26
N LEU A 156 -21.57 -10.86 6.54
CA LEU A 156 -21.66 -11.72 7.70
C LEU A 156 -23.12 -11.76 8.20
N PRO A 157 -23.88 -12.84 7.93
CA PRO A 157 -25.27 -12.92 8.41
C PRO A 157 -25.30 -12.98 9.95
N PRO A 158 -26.44 -12.69 10.60
CA PRO A 158 -26.60 -12.99 12.01
C PRO A 158 -26.40 -14.49 12.25
N GLN A 159 -25.54 -14.85 13.20
CA GLN A 159 -25.29 -16.26 13.53
C GLN A 159 -26.40 -16.86 14.42
N GLU A 160 -27.22 -16.02 15.06
CA GLU A 160 -28.30 -16.48 15.94
C GLU A 160 -29.30 -17.36 15.19
N GLY A 161 -29.49 -18.59 15.68
CA GLY A 161 -30.42 -19.55 15.09
C GLY A 161 -29.95 -20.20 13.78
N MET A 162 -28.72 -19.93 13.33
CA MET A 162 -28.14 -20.52 12.13
C MET A 162 -27.07 -21.56 12.49
N ASP A 163 -27.15 -22.77 11.92
CA ASP A 163 -26.09 -23.76 12.06
C ASP A 163 -24.83 -23.37 11.25
N ASP A 164 -23.67 -23.87 11.66
CA ASP A 164 -22.38 -23.51 11.06
C ASP A 164 -22.30 -23.83 9.55
N ILE A 165 -23.00 -24.88 9.10
CA ILE A 165 -23.00 -25.29 7.69
C ILE A 165 -23.75 -24.25 6.85
N THR A 166 -24.94 -23.87 7.32
CA THR A 166 -25.79 -22.85 6.69
C THR A 166 -25.11 -21.47 6.74
N TYR A 167 -24.47 -21.13 7.85
CA TYR A 167 -23.71 -19.88 8.01
C TYR A 167 -22.59 -19.76 6.99
N ARG A 168 -21.73 -20.79 6.91
CA ARG A 168 -20.63 -20.84 5.95
C ARG A 168 -21.12 -20.80 4.50
N ALA A 169 -22.16 -21.56 4.17
CA ALA A 169 -22.73 -21.58 2.81
C ALA A 169 -23.28 -20.20 2.41
N THR A 170 -23.89 -19.49 3.36
CA THR A 170 -24.42 -18.13 3.12
C THR A 170 -23.30 -17.14 2.84
N ILE A 171 -22.22 -17.14 3.64
CA ILE A 171 -21.05 -16.29 3.40
C ILE A 171 -20.40 -16.62 2.05
N GLU A 172 -20.20 -17.91 1.75
CA GLU A 172 -19.63 -18.33 0.47
C GLU A 172 -20.46 -17.82 -0.71
N GLN A 173 -21.78 -17.95 -0.64
CA GLN A 173 -22.68 -17.47 -1.69
C GLN A 173 -22.57 -15.94 -1.85
N ARG A 174 -22.55 -15.17 -0.75
CA ARG A 174 -22.42 -13.71 -0.77
C ARG A 174 -21.09 -13.27 -1.37
N LEU A 175 -19.97 -13.85 -0.92
CA LEU A 175 -18.64 -13.57 -1.44
C LEU A 175 -18.53 -13.93 -2.93
N ARG A 176 -19.07 -15.08 -3.35
CA ARG A 176 -19.08 -15.49 -4.76
C ARG A 176 -19.87 -14.52 -5.63
N ALA A 177 -21.04 -14.09 -5.17
CA ALA A 177 -21.86 -13.10 -5.88
C ALA A 177 -21.14 -11.76 -6.00
N TYR A 178 -20.60 -11.24 -4.89
CA TYR A 178 -19.83 -10.00 -4.86
C TYR A 178 -18.61 -10.05 -5.78
N ILE A 179 -17.73 -11.04 -5.61
CA ILE A 179 -16.53 -11.18 -6.43
C ILE A 179 -16.90 -11.26 -7.90
N THR A 180 -17.92 -12.06 -8.25
CA THR A 180 -18.38 -12.21 -9.65
C THR A 180 -18.87 -10.88 -10.21
N ALA A 181 -19.65 -10.11 -9.46
CA ALA A 181 -20.15 -8.81 -9.90
C ALA A 181 -19.02 -7.82 -10.15
N VAL A 182 -18.09 -7.67 -9.20
CA VAL A 182 -16.98 -6.71 -9.30
C VAL A 182 -16.04 -7.06 -10.46
N VAL A 183 -15.58 -8.31 -10.55
CA VAL A 183 -14.64 -8.71 -11.62
C VAL A 183 -15.31 -8.71 -12.99
N THR A 184 -16.63 -8.92 -13.07
CA THR A 184 -17.39 -8.82 -14.32
C THR A 184 -17.53 -7.37 -14.76
N HIS A 185 -17.84 -6.44 -13.84
CA HIS A 185 -17.96 -5.01 -14.14
C HIS A 185 -16.67 -4.43 -14.73
N PHE A 186 -15.51 -4.81 -14.15
CA PHE A 186 -14.20 -4.31 -14.59
C PHE A 186 -13.48 -5.21 -15.62
N LYS A 187 -14.19 -6.20 -16.19
CA LYS A 187 -13.58 -7.17 -17.11
C LYS A 187 -12.91 -6.48 -18.30
N GLY A 188 -11.62 -6.76 -18.50
CA GLY A 188 -10.81 -6.19 -19.58
C GLY A 188 -10.29 -4.77 -19.33
N ARG A 189 -10.66 -4.15 -18.21
CA ARG A 189 -10.20 -2.80 -17.79
C ARG A 189 -9.24 -2.85 -16.60
N VAL A 190 -9.31 -3.90 -15.78
CA VAL A 190 -8.36 -4.18 -14.69
C VAL A 190 -7.48 -5.37 -15.06
N GLU A 191 -6.16 -5.24 -14.92
CA GLU A 191 -5.17 -6.23 -15.36
C GLU A 191 -4.90 -7.30 -14.30
N ALA A 192 -4.88 -6.91 -13.02
CA ALA A 192 -4.60 -7.78 -11.89
C ALA A 192 -5.44 -7.39 -10.67
N TRP A 193 -5.65 -8.33 -9.75
CA TRP A 193 -6.43 -8.14 -8.53
C TRP A 193 -5.70 -8.71 -7.32
N ASP A 194 -5.73 -7.97 -6.21
CA ASP A 194 -5.57 -8.54 -4.88
C ASP A 194 -6.89 -9.24 -4.51
N VAL A 195 -6.96 -10.55 -4.74
CA VAL A 195 -8.19 -11.33 -4.50
C VAL A 195 -8.47 -11.47 -3.00
N VAL A 196 -7.43 -11.76 -2.21
CA VAL A 196 -7.50 -11.86 -0.75
C VAL A 196 -6.32 -11.10 -0.19
N ASN A 197 -6.58 -10.10 0.66
CA ASN A 197 -5.56 -9.26 1.26
C ASN A 197 -5.33 -9.65 2.73
N GLU A 198 -4.06 -9.71 3.15
CA GLU A 198 -3.62 -9.81 4.56
C GLU A 198 -4.32 -10.86 5.43
N VAL A 199 -4.60 -12.05 4.87
CA VAL A 199 -5.29 -13.12 5.63
C VAL A 199 -4.44 -13.69 6.77
N ALA A 200 -3.11 -13.64 6.67
CA ALA A 200 -2.20 -14.17 7.68
C ALA A 200 -2.10 -13.24 8.90
N SER A 201 -2.11 -13.82 10.10
CA SER A 201 -1.96 -13.09 11.36
C SER A 201 -0.51 -12.68 11.62
N ASP A 202 -0.33 -11.61 12.40
CA ASP A 202 0.98 -11.21 12.94
C ASP A 202 1.38 -12.02 14.20
N GLY A 203 0.41 -12.76 14.77
CA GLY A 203 0.54 -13.46 16.05
C GLY A 203 0.78 -14.96 15.90
N ALA A 204 0.44 -15.71 16.97
CA ALA A 204 0.55 -17.17 16.98
C ALA A 204 -0.56 -17.88 16.18
N GLU A 205 -1.67 -17.16 15.92
CA GLU A 205 -2.77 -17.68 15.10
C GLU A 205 -2.40 -17.71 13.62
N VAL A 206 -3.07 -18.57 12.85
CA VAL A 206 -2.80 -18.69 11.40
C VAL A 206 -3.45 -17.56 10.60
N TYR A 207 -4.69 -17.19 10.96
CA TYR A 207 -5.51 -16.23 10.21
C TYR A 207 -5.90 -15.03 11.06
N ARG A 208 -6.14 -13.89 10.41
CA ARG A 208 -6.74 -12.71 11.06
C ARG A 208 -8.24 -12.89 11.23
N ASP A 209 -8.77 -12.30 12.31
CA ASP A 209 -10.20 -12.15 12.51
C ASP A 209 -10.77 -11.08 11.57
N SER A 210 -12.00 -11.30 11.12
CA SER A 210 -12.81 -10.36 10.33
C SER A 210 -14.01 -9.90 11.14
#